data_AF-A0AAU7ZWH3-F1
#
_entry.id   AF-A0AAU7ZWH3-F1
#
_cell.length_a   1.000
_cell.length_b   1.000
_cell.length_c   1.000
_cell.angle_alpha   90.00
_cell.angle_beta   90.00
_cell.angle_gamma   90.00
#
_symmetry.space_group_name_H-M   'P 1'
#
loop_
_entity.id
_entity.type
_entity.pdbx_description
1 polymer ?
#
loop_
_entity_poly.entity_id
_entity_poly.type
_entity_poly.pdbx_seq_one_letter_code
_entity_poly.pdbx_strand_id
1 'polypeptide(L)'
;MANDAYYILEGDGSDYANYSGTGNTLNANHPVTRRMIVDSLRYWVKEMHIDGFRFDLASILARDSAGRVLPNPPVLWDIESDPALAGTKMIAEAWDAAGLYQVGSFVGDSWREWNGKFRDDVRAFVRGDERTVKALADGLLGSPDLYSHKRREAEQSVHFATCHDGFTLNDLVSYNGKHNEANGEDNRDGGNDNRSWNCGVEGPTDDRAIESLRNRQVKFFFTLTLMAIGLPMILMGDEVRRSQQGNNNSYCHDNETNWLDWTLSEKHADVHRFVSLLNARRATRNLDPNGTLTLAELLQSAQREWHGTRLHQPDWSDCSHSLALSAELTYQGLIIHWILNAYWEPLDFELPRLDGGGERPWRRWIDTTLDSPEDIVDWRAAAGVPSFTYRAGPRSVVMLYADLKEPGVLGEGV
;
A
#
# COMPACT_ATOMS: atom_id res chain seq x y z
N MET A 1 1.03 -1.76 -44.40
CA MET A 1 2.04 -0.68 -44.50
C MET A 1 2.02 0.07 -43.17
N ALA A 2 3.19 0.32 -42.58
CA ALA A 2 3.40 0.94 -41.26
C ALA A 2 3.15 0.05 -40.02
N ASN A 3 3.35 -1.28 -40.11
CA ASN A 3 3.24 -2.16 -38.94
C ASN A 3 4.29 -1.83 -37.87
N ASP A 4 5.50 -1.54 -38.32
CA ASP A 4 6.66 -1.06 -37.56
C ASP A 4 6.44 0.29 -36.87
N ALA A 5 5.51 1.10 -37.37
CA ALA A 5 5.13 2.35 -36.70
C ALA A 5 4.35 2.10 -35.41
N TYR A 6 3.50 1.05 -35.39
CA TYR A 6 2.62 0.74 -34.27
C TYR A 6 3.18 -0.33 -33.33
N TYR A 7 3.96 -1.28 -33.84
CA TYR A 7 4.49 -2.40 -33.06
C TYR A 7 6.01 -2.47 -33.12
N ILE A 8 6.62 -2.93 -32.03
CA ILE A 8 8.04 -3.27 -31.99
C ILE A 8 8.20 -4.62 -32.68
N LEU A 9 8.99 -4.63 -33.76
CA LEU A 9 9.26 -5.82 -34.56
C LEU A 9 10.69 -6.31 -34.35
N GLU A 10 10.89 -7.62 -34.45
CA GLU A 10 12.20 -8.27 -34.33
C GLU A 10 12.72 -8.76 -35.69
N GLY A 11 14.03 -9.03 -35.76
CA GLY A 11 14.65 -9.64 -36.93
C GLY A 11 14.47 -8.82 -38.21
N ASP A 12 13.88 -9.46 -39.23
CA ASP A 12 13.55 -8.85 -40.52
C ASP A 12 12.16 -8.18 -40.57
N GLY A 13 11.48 -8.08 -39.42
CA GLY A 13 10.15 -7.50 -39.30
C GLY A 13 9.01 -8.53 -39.40
N SER A 14 9.32 -9.83 -39.38
CA SER A 14 8.33 -10.91 -39.40
C SER A 14 7.75 -11.24 -38.02
N ASP A 15 8.50 -10.99 -36.95
CA ASP A 15 8.12 -11.31 -35.57
C ASP A 15 7.86 -10.06 -34.73
N TYR A 16 6.99 -10.18 -33.72
CA TYR A 16 6.68 -9.12 -32.77
C TYR A 16 7.49 -9.29 -31.47
N ALA A 17 8.12 -8.22 -31.00
CA ALA A 17 8.69 -8.22 -29.67
C ALA A 17 7.58 -8.30 -28.61
N ASN A 18 7.77 -9.10 -27.57
CA ASN A 18 6.73 -9.41 -26.58
C ASN A 18 7.13 -9.00 -25.14
N TYR A 19 7.41 -7.73 -24.92
CA TYR A 19 7.71 -7.18 -23.59
C TYR A 19 6.48 -7.08 -22.68
N SER A 20 5.27 -7.12 -23.26
CA SER A 20 3.99 -7.16 -22.54
C SER A 20 3.64 -8.56 -22.00
N GLY A 21 4.18 -9.62 -22.60
CA GLY A 21 3.73 -10.99 -22.35
C GLY A 21 2.42 -11.35 -23.05
N THR A 22 1.81 -10.45 -23.83
CA THR A 22 0.49 -10.64 -24.47
C THR A 22 0.57 -10.82 -26.00
N GLY A 23 1.74 -11.12 -26.53
CA GLY A 23 2.00 -11.49 -27.93
C GLY A 23 2.61 -10.37 -28.79
N ASN A 24 2.46 -9.10 -28.42
CA ASN A 24 3.08 -7.97 -29.12
C ASN A 24 3.37 -6.81 -28.16
N THR A 25 4.18 -5.85 -28.60
CA THR A 25 4.47 -4.62 -27.87
C THR A 25 4.24 -3.41 -28.74
N LEU A 26 3.49 -2.42 -28.22
CA LEU A 26 3.26 -1.15 -28.88
C LEU A 26 4.56 -0.35 -28.98
N ASN A 27 4.90 0.17 -30.16
CA ASN A 27 6.06 1.02 -30.41
C ASN A 27 5.81 2.45 -29.91
N ALA A 28 5.70 2.60 -28.59
CA ALA A 28 5.20 3.81 -27.93
C ALA A 28 6.01 5.08 -28.22
N ASN A 29 7.30 4.94 -28.53
CA ASN A 29 8.19 6.08 -28.80
C ASN A 29 8.26 6.47 -30.29
N HIS A 30 7.65 5.69 -31.20
CA HIS A 30 7.52 6.09 -32.60
C HIS A 30 6.59 7.31 -32.74
N PRO A 31 6.91 8.34 -33.56
CA PRO A 31 6.17 9.60 -33.58
C PRO A 31 4.66 9.48 -33.79
N VAL A 32 4.21 8.54 -34.64
CA VAL A 32 2.79 8.30 -34.93
C VAL A 32 2.07 7.75 -33.69
N THR A 33 2.64 6.72 -33.08
CA THR A 33 2.07 6.03 -31.92
C THR A 33 2.12 6.89 -30.67
N ARG A 34 3.22 7.63 -30.48
CA ARG A 34 3.35 8.61 -29.41
C ARG A 34 2.25 9.66 -29.44
N ARG A 35 1.99 10.22 -30.63
CA ARG A 35 0.89 11.17 -30.84
C ARG A 35 -0.46 10.52 -30.54
N MET A 36 -0.70 9.29 -30.99
CA MET A 36 -1.92 8.55 -30.71
C MET A 36 -2.16 8.38 -29.20
N ILE A 37 -1.12 8.04 -28.43
CA ILE A 37 -1.20 7.90 -26.97
C ILE A 37 -1.58 9.25 -26.33
N VAL A 38 -0.88 10.33 -26.67
CA VAL A 38 -1.14 11.67 -26.11
C VAL A 38 -2.53 12.18 -26.48
N ASP A 39 -2.94 12.02 -27.74
CA ASP A 39 -4.28 12.44 -28.20
C ASP A 39 -5.39 11.61 -27.52
N SER A 40 -5.15 10.32 -27.24
CA SER A 40 -6.07 9.48 -26.44
C SER A 40 -6.21 10.00 -25.01
N LEU A 41 -5.10 10.27 -24.32
CA LEU A 41 -5.13 10.81 -22.95
C LEU A 41 -5.87 12.15 -22.90
N ARG A 42 -5.60 13.04 -23.86
CA ARG A 42 -6.31 14.32 -24.00
C ARG A 42 -7.81 14.14 -24.17
N TYR A 43 -8.22 13.19 -25.00
CA TYR A 43 -9.64 12.88 -25.20
C TYR A 43 -10.31 12.45 -23.90
N TRP A 44 -9.69 11.53 -23.15
CA TRP A 44 -10.24 11.06 -21.88
C TRP A 44 -10.31 12.17 -20.82
N VAL A 45 -9.33 13.07 -20.76
CA VAL A 45 -9.38 14.21 -19.84
C VAL A 45 -10.42 15.25 -20.29
N LYS A 46 -10.39 15.69 -21.55
CA LYS A 46 -11.20 16.82 -22.02
C LYS A 46 -12.66 16.47 -22.28
N GLU A 47 -12.91 15.31 -22.89
CA GLU A 47 -14.25 14.92 -23.34
C GLU A 47 -14.94 14.01 -22.31
N MET A 48 -14.17 13.16 -21.63
CA MET A 48 -14.71 12.19 -20.67
C MET A 48 -14.50 12.63 -19.20
N HIS A 49 -13.84 13.76 -18.97
CA HIS A 49 -13.58 14.36 -17.65
C HIS A 49 -12.87 13.41 -16.65
N ILE A 50 -11.94 12.59 -17.14
CA ILE A 50 -11.13 11.71 -16.29
C ILE A 50 -10.07 12.53 -15.52
N ASP A 51 -9.90 12.23 -14.22
CA ASP A 51 -8.97 12.92 -13.31
C ASP A 51 -7.54 12.35 -13.25
N GLY A 52 -7.31 11.18 -13.86
CA GLY A 52 -6.05 10.47 -13.78
C GLY A 52 -6.00 9.13 -14.50
N PHE A 53 -4.79 8.61 -14.68
CA PHE A 53 -4.52 7.34 -15.36
C PHE A 53 -3.54 6.49 -14.54
N ARG A 54 -3.82 5.18 -14.50
CA ARG A 54 -2.84 4.16 -14.11
C ARG A 54 -2.37 3.44 -15.36
N PHE A 55 -1.10 3.55 -15.68
CA PHE A 55 -0.47 2.94 -16.84
C PHE A 55 0.00 1.54 -16.48
N ASP A 56 -0.60 0.55 -17.14
CA ASP A 56 -0.23 -0.86 -17.08
C ASP A 56 1.12 -1.11 -17.75
N LEU A 57 1.96 -1.92 -17.13
CA LEU A 57 3.33 -2.23 -17.56
C LEU A 57 4.07 -1.00 -18.13
N ALA A 58 4.06 0.10 -17.38
CA ALA A 58 4.47 1.43 -17.83
C ALA A 58 5.93 1.48 -18.31
N SER A 59 6.77 0.53 -17.87
CA SER A 59 8.13 0.37 -18.35
C SER A 59 8.25 0.12 -19.85
N ILE A 60 7.21 -0.41 -20.50
CA ILE A 60 7.16 -0.54 -21.96
C ILE A 60 7.28 0.83 -22.65
N LEU A 61 6.69 1.88 -22.05
CA LEU A 61 6.78 3.25 -22.58
C LEU A 61 8.21 3.80 -22.55
N ALA A 62 9.12 3.18 -21.78
CA ALA A 62 10.53 3.53 -21.77
C ALA A 62 11.34 2.85 -22.88
N ARG A 63 10.77 1.90 -23.64
CA ARG A 63 11.49 1.16 -24.69
C ARG A 63 11.45 1.86 -26.04
N ASP A 64 12.56 1.84 -26.77
CA ASP A 64 12.63 2.30 -28.16
C ASP A 64 12.15 1.24 -29.16
N SER A 65 12.15 1.57 -30.45
CA SER A 65 11.72 0.65 -31.52
C SER A 65 12.62 -0.58 -31.70
N ALA A 66 13.77 -0.63 -31.02
CA ALA A 66 14.65 -1.81 -30.93
C ALA A 66 14.53 -2.50 -29.55
N GLY A 67 13.55 -2.11 -28.74
CA GLY A 67 13.29 -2.67 -27.41
C GLY A 67 14.24 -2.22 -26.31
N ARG A 68 15.17 -1.29 -26.60
CA ARG A 68 16.15 -0.78 -25.62
C ARG A 68 15.52 0.24 -24.71
N VAL A 69 15.86 0.19 -23.43
CA VAL A 69 15.38 1.15 -22.43
C VAL A 69 16.06 2.50 -22.65
N LEU A 70 15.26 3.53 -22.93
CA LEU A 70 15.69 4.91 -23.06
C LEU A 70 15.77 5.55 -21.67
N PRO A 71 16.88 6.24 -21.33
CA PRO A 71 16.95 7.05 -20.12
C PRO A 71 15.94 8.22 -20.13
N ASN A 72 15.63 8.75 -21.31
CA ASN A 72 14.71 9.87 -21.52
C ASN A 72 13.73 9.54 -22.66
N PRO A 73 12.72 8.68 -22.42
CA PRO A 73 11.76 8.28 -23.44
C PRO A 73 10.84 9.47 -23.80
N PRO A 74 10.79 9.90 -25.08
CA PRO A 74 9.99 11.04 -25.49
C PRO A 74 8.50 10.96 -25.11
N VAL A 75 7.89 9.77 -25.12
CA VAL A 75 6.46 9.63 -24.81
C VAL A 75 6.12 10.04 -23.38
N LEU A 76 6.96 9.71 -22.39
CA LEU A 76 6.69 10.06 -20.99
C LEU A 76 6.80 11.57 -20.78
N TRP A 77 7.78 12.22 -21.41
CA TRP A 77 7.94 13.67 -21.37
C TRP A 77 6.83 14.40 -22.13
N ASP A 78 6.40 13.89 -23.27
CA ASP A 78 5.27 14.45 -24.03
C ASP A 78 3.98 14.39 -23.20
N ILE A 79 3.75 13.31 -22.44
CA ILE A 79 2.61 13.17 -21.52
C ILE A 79 2.71 14.17 -20.37
N GLU A 80 3.86 14.22 -19.70
CA GLU A 80 4.05 15.04 -18.50
C GLU A 80 4.05 16.55 -18.78
N SER A 81 4.58 16.96 -19.92
CA SER A 81 4.66 18.38 -20.32
C SER A 81 3.43 18.90 -21.05
N ASP A 82 2.43 18.05 -21.32
CA ASP A 82 1.23 18.45 -22.05
C ASP A 82 0.33 19.38 -21.21
N PRO A 83 0.05 20.62 -21.66
CA PRO A 83 -0.81 21.53 -20.92
C PRO A 83 -2.24 21.02 -20.71
N ALA A 84 -2.74 20.18 -21.62
CA ALA A 84 -4.06 19.57 -21.49
C ALA A 84 -4.13 18.50 -20.39
N LEU A 85 -2.98 17.96 -19.98
CA LEU A 85 -2.87 16.94 -18.94
C LEU A 85 -2.37 17.54 -17.61
N ALA A 86 -2.14 18.86 -17.55
CA ALA A 86 -1.73 19.54 -16.33
C ALA A 86 -2.74 19.28 -15.19
N GLY A 87 -2.24 18.86 -14.03
CA GLY A 87 -3.08 18.50 -12.87
C GLY A 87 -3.73 17.10 -12.94
N THR A 88 -3.57 16.38 -14.05
CA THR A 88 -4.04 14.98 -14.19
C THR A 88 -3.08 14.06 -13.45
N LYS A 89 -3.63 13.10 -12.68
CA LYS A 89 -2.81 12.20 -11.86
C LYS A 89 -2.24 11.07 -12.72
N MET A 90 -0.93 10.88 -12.71
CA MET A 90 -0.25 9.82 -13.45
C MET A 90 0.31 8.77 -12.49
N ILE A 91 -0.09 7.51 -12.67
CA ILE A 91 0.35 6.37 -11.85
C ILE A 91 0.98 5.32 -12.77
N ALA A 92 2.18 4.83 -12.44
CA ALA A 92 2.90 3.83 -13.20
C ALA A 92 2.97 2.49 -12.45
N GLU A 93 2.67 1.41 -13.17
CA GLU A 93 3.22 0.10 -12.87
C GLU A 93 4.64 0.03 -13.48
N ALA A 94 5.65 0.36 -12.68
CA ALA A 94 7.01 0.57 -13.16
C ALA A 94 7.80 -0.74 -13.36
N TRP A 95 7.23 -1.70 -14.08
CA TRP A 95 7.89 -2.92 -14.55
C TRP A 95 7.26 -3.43 -15.85
N ASP A 96 7.86 -4.44 -16.48
CA ASP A 96 7.27 -5.17 -17.61
C ASP A 96 7.45 -6.70 -17.50
N ALA A 97 6.78 -7.45 -18.38
CA ALA A 97 6.78 -8.91 -18.36
C ALA A 97 8.12 -9.53 -18.80
N ALA A 98 9.02 -8.73 -19.39
CA ALA A 98 10.36 -9.18 -19.79
C ALA A 98 11.41 -9.00 -18.68
N GLY A 99 10.98 -8.62 -17.47
CA GLY A 99 11.84 -8.54 -16.29
C GLY A 99 12.50 -7.18 -16.08
N LEU A 100 12.11 -6.14 -16.82
CA LEU A 100 12.51 -4.77 -16.49
C LEU A 100 11.77 -4.32 -15.25
N TYR A 101 12.51 -3.82 -14.26
CA TYR A 101 11.98 -3.32 -12.99
C TYR A 101 12.54 -1.91 -12.74
N GLN A 102 11.65 -0.93 -12.64
CA GLN A 102 11.98 0.50 -12.56
C GLN A 102 11.38 1.20 -11.34
N VAL A 103 10.78 0.48 -10.39
CA VAL A 103 10.24 1.08 -9.14
C VAL A 103 11.33 1.89 -8.42
N GLY A 104 10.99 3.11 -8.00
CA GLY A 104 11.89 4.12 -7.43
C GLY A 104 12.72 4.90 -8.46
N SER A 105 12.82 4.40 -9.69
CA SER A 105 13.67 4.96 -10.75
C SER A 105 12.93 5.33 -12.03
N PHE A 106 11.59 5.22 -12.03
CA PHE A 106 10.76 5.53 -13.20
C PHE A 106 10.99 6.98 -13.65
N VAL A 107 10.93 7.19 -14.96
CA VAL A 107 11.23 8.49 -15.57
C VAL A 107 10.03 9.41 -15.39
N GLY A 108 10.31 10.67 -15.04
CA GLY A 108 9.31 11.71 -14.79
C GLY A 108 9.28 12.16 -13.33
N ASP A 109 8.81 13.40 -13.12
CA ASP A 109 8.87 14.08 -11.84
C ASP A 109 7.53 14.00 -11.08
N SER A 110 6.41 13.92 -11.80
CA SER A 110 5.04 13.93 -11.28
C SER A 110 4.39 12.54 -11.17
N TRP A 111 5.08 11.50 -11.63
CA TRP A 111 4.56 10.14 -11.64
C TRP A 111 4.53 9.55 -10.24
N ARG A 112 3.41 8.92 -9.90
CA ARG A 112 3.28 8.05 -8.73
C ARG A 112 3.51 6.60 -9.18
N GLU A 113 4.02 5.76 -8.31
CA GLU A 113 4.44 4.41 -8.67
C GLU A 113 3.76 3.38 -7.76
N TRP A 114 3.22 2.31 -8.36
CA TRP A 114 2.79 1.14 -7.61
C TRP A 114 3.98 0.55 -6.86
N ASN A 115 3.96 0.62 -5.54
CA ASN A 115 5.05 0.14 -4.71
C ASN A 115 4.88 -1.35 -4.41
N GLY A 116 5.33 -2.18 -5.36
CA GLY A 116 5.38 -3.64 -5.20
C GLY A 116 6.25 -4.09 -4.01
N LYS A 117 7.28 -3.31 -3.65
CA LYS A 117 8.12 -3.57 -2.46
C LYS A 117 7.33 -3.40 -1.16
N PHE A 118 6.52 -2.34 -1.04
CA PHE A 118 5.64 -2.17 0.12
C PHE A 118 4.70 -3.37 0.28
N ARG A 119 4.00 -3.78 -0.80
CA ARG A 119 3.14 -4.98 -0.81
C ARG A 119 3.86 -6.19 -0.24
N ASP A 120 5.04 -6.45 -0.78
CA ASP A 120 5.89 -7.58 -0.47
C ASP A 120 6.37 -7.57 0.99
N ASP A 121 6.79 -6.41 1.49
CA ASP A 121 7.30 -6.22 2.85
C ASP A 121 6.19 -6.32 3.91
N VAL A 122 5.02 -5.72 3.67
CA VAL A 122 3.90 -5.82 4.63
C VAL A 122 3.37 -7.26 4.71
N ARG A 123 3.29 -7.96 3.58
CA ARG A 123 2.88 -9.38 3.53
C ARG A 123 3.84 -10.25 4.31
N ALA A 124 5.14 -10.12 4.05
CA ALA A 124 6.17 -10.88 4.75
C ALA A 124 6.14 -10.61 6.27
N PHE A 125 6.02 -9.35 6.69
CA PHE A 125 5.97 -9.00 8.10
C PHE A 125 4.74 -9.59 8.80
N VAL A 126 3.54 -9.42 8.23
CA VAL A 126 2.30 -9.91 8.84
C VAL A 126 2.25 -11.45 8.86
N ARG A 127 2.82 -12.11 7.85
CA ARG A 127 3.05 -13.57 7.85
C ARG A 127 4.01 -14.00 8.97
N GLY A 128 4.92 -13.12 9.38
CA GLY A 128 5.94 -13.38 10.41
C GLY A 128 7.20 -13.99 9.84
N ASP A 129 7.61 -13.59 8.64
CA ASP A 129 8.90 -13.97 8.08
C ASP A 129 10.05 -13.29 8.83
N GLU A 130 11.21 -13.92 8.79
CA GLU A 130 12.49 -13.34 9.20
C GLU A 130 12.87 -12.16 8.28
N ARG A 131 13.69 -11.23 8.80
CA ARG A 131 14.28 -10.08 8.09
C ARG A 131 13.28 -9.05 7.58
N THR A 132 12.12 -8.94 8.22
CA THR A 132 11.02 -8.10 7.74
C THR A 132 10.92 -6.74 8.42
N VAL A 133 11.33 -6.62 9.69
CA VAL A 133 11.12 -5.41 10.52
C VAL A 133 11.70 -4.15 9.91
N LYS A 134 12.92 -4.23 9.37
CA LYS A 134 13.60 -3.07 8.80
C LYS A 134 12.92 -2.57 7.51
N ALA A 135 12.55 -3.51 6.64
CA ALA A 135 11.85 -3.22 5.40
C ALA A 135 10.45 -2.66 5.65
N LEU A 136 9.72 -3.20 6.64
CA LEU A 136 8.45 -2.64 7.09
C LEU A 136 8.62 -1.21 7.60
N ALA A 137 9.64 -0.93 8.41
CA ALA A 137 9.88 0.39 8.97
C ALA A 137 10.05 1.46 7.86
N ASP A 138 10.81 1.13 6.81
CA ASP A 138 10.95 1.99 5.63
C ASP A 138 9.62 2.15 4.89
N GLY A 139 8.88 1.05 4.69
CA GLY A 139 7.54 1.07 4.08
C GLY A 139 6.54 1.98 4.80
N LEU A 140 6.50 1.93 6.14
CA LEU A 140 5.63 2.79 6.95
C LEU A 140 5.95 4.28 6.81
N LEU A 141 7.22 4.60 6.55
CA LEU A 141 7.71 5.96 6.34
C LEU A 141 7.64 6.41 4.87
N GLY A 142 6.93 5.70 4.00
CA GLY A 142 6.78 6.07 2.59
C GLY A 142 7.91 5.58 1.69
N SER A 143 8.63 4.53 2.09
CA SER A 143 9.76 3.92 1.37
C SER A 143 10.85 4.94 0.98
N PRO A 144 11.48 5.61 1.97
CA PRO A 144 12.54 6.57 1.70
C PRO A 144 13.72 5.95 0.95
N ASP A 145 14.01 4.66 1.16
CA ASP A 145 14.99 3.88 0.42
C ASP A 145 14.77 3.93 -1.11
N LEU A 146 13.51 4.00 -1.54
CA LEU A 146 13.12 4.13 -2.95
C LEU A 146 12.96 5.59 -3.39
N TYR A 147 12.36 6.45 -2.57
CA TYR A 147 11.86 7.75 -3.04
C TYR A 147 12.59 8.97 -2.47
N SER A 148 13.37 8.87 -1.39
CA SER A 148 13.96 10.06 -0.74
C SER A 148 15.18 10.64 -1.47
N HIS A 149 15.73 9.92 -2.45
CA HIS A 149 16.93 10.35 -3.18
C HIS A 149 16.66 11.44 -4.25
N LYS A 150 15.38 11.69 -4.56
CA LYS A 150 14.90 12.75 -5.45
C LYS A 150 14.04 13.73 -4.65
N ARG A 151 13.74 14.91 -5.22
CA ARG A 151 12.76 15.85 -4.64
C ARG A 151 11.33 15.35 -4.87
N ARG A 152 11.05 14.14 -4.37
CA ARG A 152 9.78 13.43 -4.53
C ARG A 152 8.87 13.66 -3.33
N GLU A 153 7.58 13.75 -3.59
CA GLU A 153 6.55 13.85 -2.56
C GLU A 153 6.28 12.48 -1.92
N ALA A 154 5.79 12.48 -0.69
CA ALA A 154 5.43 11.25 0.01
C ALA A 154 4.39 10.43 -0.77
N GLU A 155 3.42 11.07 -1.43
CA GLU A 155 2.33 10.41 -2.15
C GLU A 155 2.73 9.78 -3.49
N GLN A 156 3.99 9.90 -3.91
CA GLN A 156 4.47 9.22 -5.11
C GLN A 156 4.63 7.71 -4.91
N SER A 157 4.70 7.24 -3.67
CA SER A 157 4.62 5.82 -3.36
C SER A 157 3.16 5.40 -3.21
N VAL A 158 2.64 4.60 -4.14
CA VAL A 158 1.29 4.00 -4.04
C VAL A 158 1.39 2.69 -3.27
N HIS A 159 0.85 2.68 -2.04
CA HIS A 159 0.88 1.56 -1.12
C HIS A 159 -0.36 0.69 -1.27
N PHE A 160 -0.16 -0.62 -1.38
CA PHE A 160 -1.23 -1.60 -1.43
C PHE A 160 -0.76 -2.92 -0.84
N ALA A 161 -1.65 -3.61 -0.14
CA ALA A 161 -1.41 -5.01 0.28
C ALA A 161 -1.87 -5.99 -0.80
N THR A 162 -2.86 -5.60 -1.61
CA THR A 162 -3.58 -6.43 -2.57
C THR A 162 -4.02 -5.58 -3.76
N CYS A 163 -4.17 -6.21 -4.91
CA CYS A 163 -4.63 -5.60 -6.15
C CYS A 163 -5.38 -6.68 -6.96
N HIS A 164 -5.86 -6.34 -8.16
CA HIS A 164 -6.58 -7.31 -8.99
C HIS A 164 -5.69 -8.49 -9.40
N ASP A 165 -4.39 -8.28 -9.55
CA ASP A 165 -3.41 -9.34 -9.69
C ASP A 165 -3.06 -9.96 -8.33
N GLY A 166 -3.11 -11.28 -8.24
CA GLY A 166 -2.84 -12.01 -7.01
C GLY A 166 -4.09 -12.25 -6.15
N PHE A 167 -3.86 -12.57 -4.88
CA PHE A 167 -4.95 -12.80 -3.94
C PHE A 167 -5.69 -11.52 -3.55
N THR A 168 -6.99 -11.68 -3.31
CA THR A 168 -7.78 -10.80 -2.43
C THR A 168 -7.21 -10.79 -1.01
N LEU A 169 -7.56 -9.81 -0.18
CA LEU A 169 -7.03 -9.73 1.17
C LEU A 169 -7.54 -10.88 2.06
N ASN A 170 -8.77 -11.35 1.83
CA ASN A 170 -9.27 -12.53 2.53
C ASN A 170 -8.54 -13.79 2.09
N ASP A 171 -8.23 -13.96 0.80
CA ASP A 171 -7.53 -15.14 0.31
C ASP A 171 -6.05 -15.15 0.72
N LEU A 172 -5.42 -13.97 0.84
CA LEU A 172 -4.07 -13.80 1.36
C LEU A 172 -3.90 -14.37 2.78
N VAL A 173 -4.96 -14.35 3.59
CA VAL A 173 -4.99 -14.92 4.95
C VAL A 173 -5.68 -16.29 5.03
N SER A 174 -6.09 -16.86 3.88
CA SER A 174 -6.87 -18.11 3.83
C SER A 174 -6.21 -19.21 2.98
N TYR A 175 -5.22 -18.89 2.15
CA TYR A 175 -4.57 -19.85 1.27
C TYR A 175 -3.04 -19.71 1.26
N ASN A 176 -2.33 -20.83 1.27
CA ASN A 176 -0.88 -20.88 1.07
C ASN A 176 -0.52 -21.08 -0.41
N GLY A 177 -1.34 -21.83 -1.14
CA GLY A 177 -1.17 -22.09 -2.58
C GLY A 177 -2.27 -21.42 -3.41
N LYS A 178 -1.97 -21.14 -4.68
CA LYS A 178 -2.98 -20.68 -5.65
C LYS A 178 -3.82 -21.87 -6.14
N HIS A 179 -5.09 -21.60 -6.40
CA HIS A 179 -6.11 -22.54 -6.88
C HIS A 179 -6.73 -21.97 -8.16
N ASN A 180 -5.94 -21.92 -9.23
CA ASN A 180 -6.32 -21.34 -10.53
C ASN A 180 -6.81 -22.40 -11.52
N GLU A 181 -7.17 -23.62 -11.07
CA GLU A 181 -7.58 -24.72 -11.94
C GLU A 181 -8.74 -24.33 -12.87
N ALA A 182 -9.63 -23.47 -12.40
CA ALA A 182 -10.77 -22.96 -13.16
C ALA A 182 -10.37 -22.07 -14.36
N ASN A 183 -9.12 -21.61 -14.45
CA ASN A 183 -8.62 -20.80 -15.55
C ASN A 183 -8.30 -21.64 -16.81
N GLY A 184 -8.21 -22.97 -16.67
CA GLY A 184 -7.96 -23.87 -17.80
C GLY A 184 -6.49 -23.99 -18.22
N GLU A 185 -5.55 -23.44 -17.45
CA GLU A 185 -4.10 -23.49 -17.73
C GLU A 185 -3.35 -24.48 -16.81
N ASP A 186 -4.05 -25.49 -16.27
CA ASP A 186 -3.52 -26.48 -15.33
C ASP A 186 -2.81 -25.84 -14.12
N ASN A 187 -3.38 -24.75 -13.59
CA ASN A 187 -2.84 -23.97 -12.47
C ASN A 187 -1.41 -23.42 -12.73
N ARG A 188 -0.99 -23.29 -14.00
CA ARG A 188 0.32 -22.72 -14.36
C ARG A 188 0.35 -21.19 -14.27
N ASP A 189 -0.77 -20.54 -14.55
CA ASP A 189 -0.93 -19.09 -14.60
C ASP A 189 -0.99 -18.45 -13.19
N GLY A 190 -0.70 -17.16 -13.08
CA GLY A 190 -0.64 -16.44 -11.80
C GLY A 190 0.65 -16.64 -11.00
N GLY A 191 0.91 -15.74 -10.04
CA GLY A 191 2.14 -15.73 -9.24
C GLY A 191 2.22 -16.89 -8.25
N ASN A 192 3.39 -17.51 -8.11
CA ASN A 192 3.60 -18.61 -7.14
C ASN A 192 4.03 -18.08 -5.75
N ASP A 193 4.79 -16.98 -5.70
CA ASP A 193 5.15 -16.33 -4.44
C ASP A 193 4.12 -15.24 -4.10
N ASN A 194 3.13 -15.61 -3.28
CA ASN A 194 2.09 -14.69 -2.84
C ASN A 194 2.38 -14.05 -1.49
N ARG A 195 3.37 -14.57 -0.75
CA ARG A 195 3.63 -14.26 0.66
C ARG A 195 2.38 -14.33 1.55
N SER A 196 1.52 -15.30 1.25
CA SER A 196 0.26 -15.55 1.95
C SER A 196 0.45 -16.53 3.12
N TRP A 197 -0.54 -16.58 4.01
CA TRP A 197 -0.60 -17.56 5.09
C TRP A 197 -2.05 -17.90 5.42
N ASN A 198 -2.41 -19.17 5.33
CA ASN A 198 -3.78 -19.65 5.52
C ASN A 198 -4.31 -19.61 6.98
N CYS A 199 -3.49 -19.15 7.92
CA CYS A 199 -3.79 -19.08 9.36
C CYS A 199 -4.11 -20.44 10.02
N GLY A 200 -3.78 -21.56 9.38
CA GLY A 200 -3.87 -22.91 9.95
C GLY A 200 -4.62 -23.91 9.07
N VAL A 201 -5.63 -23.47 8.31
CA VAL A 201 -6.45 -24.31 7.42
C VAL A 201 -6.47 -23.70 6.04
N GLU A 202 -6.28 -24.51 4.99
CA GLU A 202 -6.37 -24.04 3.60
C GLU A 202 -7.84 -23.83 3.21
N GLY A 203 -8.21 -22.61 2.82
CA GLY A 203 -9.55 -22.25 2.39
C GLY A 203 -10.58 -22.05 3.51
N PRO A 204 -11.88 -22.17 3.20
CA PRO A 204 -12.97 -21.94 4.16
C PRO A 204 -12.90 -22.89 5.35
N THR A 205 -13.25 -22.40 6.54
CA THR A 205 -13.29 -23.20 7.78
C THR A 205 -14.37 -22.69 8.73
N ASP A 206 -14.92 -23.60 9.55
CA ASP A 206 -15.86 -23.28 10.63
C ASP A 206 -15.14 -23.09 11.99
N ASP A 207 -13.81 -23.24 12.02
CA ASP A 207 -13.01 -22.99 13.22
C ASP A 207 -13.00 -21.49 13.55
N ARG A 208 -13.72 -21.14 14.62
CA ARG A 208 -13.85 -19.76 15.10
C ARG A 208 -12.52 -19.12 15.50
N ALA A 209 -11.54 -19.89 15.98
CA ALA A 209 -10.24 -19.35 16.35
C ALA A 209 -9.46 -18.92 15.09
N ILE A 210 -9.53 -19.72 14.02
CA ILE A 210 -8.91 -19.39 12.73
C ILE A 210 -9.62 -18.19 12.10
N GLU A 211 -10.95 -18.16 12.08
CA GLU A 211 -11.69 -17.02 11.51
C GLU A 211 -11.46 -15.71 12.29
N SER A 212 -11.35 -15.78 13.62
CA SER A 212 -10.97 -14.62 14.44
C SER A 212 -9.57 -14.13 14.12
N LEU A 213 -8.61 -15.05 13.96
CA LEU A 213 -7.24 -14.73 13.55
C LEU A 213 -7.21 -14.10 12.14
N ARG A 214 -7.90 -14.68 11.16
CA ARG A 214 -7.99 -14.12 9.79
C ARG A 214 -8.57 -12.72 9.79
N ASN A 215 -9.65 -12.50 10.53
CA ASN A 215 -10.26 -11.19 10.67
C ASN A 215 -9.28 -10.16 11.28
N ARG A 216 -8.52 -10.56 12.30
CA ARG A 216 -7.45 -9.75 12.87
C ARG A 216 -6.37 -9.42 11.85
N GLN A 217 -5.91 -10.40 11.07
CA GLN A 217 -4.88 -10.18 10.03
C GLN A 217 -5.37 -9.23 8.93
N VAL A 218 -6.63 -9.34 8.49
CA VAL A 218 -7.25 -8.40 7.53
C VAL A 218 -7.19 -6.97 8.07
N LYS A 219 -7.61 -6.76 9.33
CA LYS A 219 -7.55 -5.45 10.00
C LYS A 219 -6.11 -4.95 10.21
N PHE A 220 -5.17 -5.87 10.44
CA PHE A 220 -3.74 -5.56 10.53
C PHE A 220 -3.23 -4.99 9.19
N PHE A 221 -3.48 -5.67 8.07
CA PHE A 221 -3.11 -5.19 6.74
C PHE A 221 -3.72 -3.83 6.40
N PHE A 222 -5.01 -3.62 6.70
CA PHE A 222 -5.66 -2.33 6.50
C PHE A 222 -5.02 -1.22 7.34
N THR A 223 -4.71 -1.49 8.60
CA THR A 223 -4.05 -0.51 9.48
C THR A 223 -2.70 -0.11 8.92
N LEU A 224 -1.85 -1.07 8.54
CA LEU A 224 -0.53 -0.78 7.96
C LEU A 224 -0.65 0.02 6.66
N THR A 225 -1.53 -0.40 5.76
CA THR A 225 -1.67 0.22 4.43
C THR A 225 -2.24 1.63 4.50
N LEU A 226 -3.34 1.83 5.25
CA LEU A 226 -4.04 3.12 5.29
C LEU A 226 -3.35 4.15 6.17
N MET A 227 -2.60 3.72 7.19
CA MET A 227 -1.99 4.65 8.14
C MET A 227 -0.51 4.97 7.83
N ALA A 228 0.15 4.22 6.95
CA ALA A 228 1.50 4.54 6.45
C ALA A 228 1.57 5.92 5.73
N ILE A 229 2.76 6.52 5.69
CA ILE A 229 3.06 7.68 4.83
C ILE A 229 3.11 7.18 3.37
N GLY A 230 2.51 7.90 2.42
CA GLY A 230 2.31 7.41 1.03
C GLY A 230 0.84 7.33 0.64
N LEU A 231 0.52 7.04 -0.62
CA LEU A 231 -0.85 6.99 -1.14
C LEU A 231 -1.43 5.56 -1.03
N PRO A 232 -2.42 5.28 -0.16
CA PRO A 232 -3.00 3.95 -0.08
C PRO A 232 -3.95 3.65 -1.24
N MET A 233 -3.99 2.38 -1.66
CA MET A 233 -4.96 1.82 -2.60
C MET A 233 -5.62 0.59 -1.96
N ILE A 234 -6.93 0.47 -2.12
CA ILE A 234 -7.75 -0.66 -1.65
C ILE A 234 -8.30 -1.39 -2.89
N LEU A 235 -8.24 -2.72 -2.88
CA LEU A 235 -8.88 -3.56 -3.89
C LEU A 235 -10.37 -3.73 -3.58
N MET A 236 -11.21 -3.68 -4.62
CA MET A 236 -12.65 -3.88 -4.52
C MET A 236 -13.02 -5.13 -3.72
N GLY A 237 -13.80 -4.92 -2.66
CA GLY A 237 -14.39 -5.97 -1.84
C GLY A 237 -13.49 -6.47 -0.72
N ASP A 238 -12.22 -6.05 -0.64
CA ASP A 238 -11.36 -6.41 0.50
C ASP A 238 -11.92 -5.85 1.82
N GLU A 239 -12.59 -4.70 1.76
CA GLU A 239 -13.26 -4.05 2.90
C GLU A 239 -14.45 -4.86 3.46
N VAL A 240 -14.88 -5.89 2.74
CA VAL A 240 -15.92 -6.85 3.13
C VAL A 240 -15.44 -8.30 3.01
N ARG A 241 -14.12 -8.54 3.01
CA ARG A 241 -13.51 -9.89 2.90
C ARG A 241 -13.98 -10.68 1.67
N ARG A 242 -14.10 -10.03 0.51
CA ARG A 242 -14.33 -10.70 -0.79
C ARG A 242 -13.27 -11.78 -1.01
N SER A 243 -13.68 -12.92 -1.55
CA SER A 243 -12.83 -14.07 -1.84
C SER A 243 -12.98 -14.48 -3.29
N GLN A 244 -11.87 -14.85 -3.92
CA GLN A 244 -11.80 -15.51 -5.21
C GLN A 244 -11.55 -17.02 -5.06
N GLN A 245 -11.80 -17.56 -3.86
CA GLN A 245 -11.66 -18.97 -3.51
C GLN A 245 -10.24 -19.50 -3.74
N GLY A 246 -9.24 -18.67 -3.52
CA GLY A 246 -7.83 -19.04 -3.73
C GLY A 246 -7.39 -18.92 -5.19
N ASN A 247 -8.23 -18.43 -6.10
CA ASN A 247 -7.79 -18.05 -7.44
C ASN A 247 -7.09 -16.69 -7.39
N ASN A 248 -5.79 -16.66 -7.66
CA ASN A 248 -4.96 -15.45 -7.60
C ASN A 248 -4.74 -14.79 -8.97
N ASN A 249 -5.47 -15.22 -10.00
CA ASN A 249 -5.36 -14.70 -11.36
C ASN A 249 -6.70 -14.87 -12.10
N SER A 250 -7.77 -14.28 -11.59
CA SER A 250 -9.14 -14.51 -12.09
C SER A 250 -9.47 -13.78 -13.40
N TYR A 251 -8.48 -13.51 -14.25
CA TYR A 251 -8.61 -12.61 -15.42
C TYR A 251 -9.67 -13.03 -16.44
N CYS A 252 -9.97 -14.34 -16.54
CA CYS A 252 -10.88 -14.92 -17.52
C CYS A 252 -12.30 -15.20 -16.99
N HIS A 253 -12.63 -14.75 -15.77
CA HIS A 253 -13.92 -15.04 -15.13
C HIS A 253 -14.88 -13.85 -15.19
N ASP A 254 -16.02 -14.03 -15.85
CA ASP A 254 -17.18 -13.13 -15.73
C ASP A 254 -18.30 -13.85 -14.97
N ASN A 255 -18.12 -13.97 -13.66
CA ASN A 255 -19.01 -14.68 -12.73
C ASN A 255 -18.77 -14.21 -11.28
N GLU A 256 -19.39 -14.89 -10.32
CA GLU A 256 -19.34 -14.59 -8.88
C GLU A 256 -17.92 -14.55 -8.28
N THR A 257 -16.92 -15.14 -8.93
CA THR A 257 -15.51 -14.99 -8.53
C THR A 257 -15.05 -13.54 -8.60
N ASN A 258 -15.51 -12.77 -9.59
CA ASN A 258 -15.11 -11.38 -9.81
C ASN A 258 -16.17 -10.34 -9.44
N TRP A 259 -17.44 -10.74 -9.35
CA TRP A 259 -18.51 -9.84 -8.95
C TRP A 259 -18.42 -9.48 -7.46
N LEU A 260 -18.90 -8.28 -7.11
CA LEU A 260 -19.03 -7.87 -5.71
C LEU A 260 -20.32 -8.46 -5.13
N ASP A 261 -20.19 -9.41 -4.20
CA ASP A 261 -21.31 -9.91 -3.42
C ASP A 261 -21.66 -8.90 -2.31
N TRP A 262 -22.75 -8.17 -2.51
CA TRP A 262 -23.22 -7.14 -1.58
C TRP A 262 -23.68 -7.70 -0.23
N THR A 263 -23.99 -9.00 -0.13
CA THR A 263 -24.36 -9.62 1.15
C THR A 263 -23.16 -9.69 2.11
N LEU A 264 -21.94 -9.58 1.60
CA LEU A 264 -20.71 -9.53 2.40
C LEU A 264 -20.64 -8.29 3.31
N SER A 265 -21.28 -7.19 2.92
CA SER A 265 -21.35 -5.98 3.75
C SER A 265 -22.08 -6.22 5.08
N GLU A 266 -23.08 -7.10 5.08
CA GLU A 266 -23.78 -7.50 6.31
C GLU A 266 -22.99 -8.59 7.05
N LYS A 267 -22.47 -9.58 6.31
CA LYS A 267 -21.70 -10.71 6.87
C LYS A 267 -20.40 -10.27 7.57
N HIS A 268 -19.73 -9.26 7.01
CA HIS A 268 -18.45 -8.73 7.46
C HIS A 268 -18.56 -7.24 7.83
N ALA A 269 -19.71 -6.87 8.40
CA ALA A 269 -20.01 -5.50 8.82
C ALA A 269 -18.96 -4.94 9.79
N ASP A 270 -18.29 -5.79 10.57
CA ASP A 270 -17.24 -5.40 11.49
C ASP A 270 -15.96 -4.92 10.75
N VAL A 271 -15.55 -5.60 9.68
CA VAL A 271 -14.42 -5.16 8.82
C VAL A 271 -14.79 -3.89 8.08
N HIS A 272 -15.98 -3.84 7.50
CA HIS A 272 -16.45 -2.65 6.78
C HIS A 272 -16.48 -1.42 7.69
N ARG A 273 -16.98 -1.57 8.93
CA ARG A 273 -16.95 -0.53 9.96
C ARG A 273 -15.52 -0.10 10.29
N PHE A 274 -14.62 -1.07 10.45
CA PHE A 274 -13.22 -0.83 10.78
C PHE A 274 -12.53 0.01 9.69
N VAL A 275 -12.65 -0.41 8.44
CA VAL A 275 -12.07 0.29 7.27
C VAL A 275 -12.70 1.67 7.07
N SER A 276 -14.01 1.81 7.31
CA SER A 276 -14.70 3.10 7.23
C SER A 276 -14.13 4.13 8.21
N LEU A 277 -13.85 3.73 9.46
CA LEU A 277 -13.25 4.62 10.46
C LEU A 277 -11.79 4.93 10.17
N LEU A 278 -11.03 3.97 9.65
CA LEU A 278 -9.67 4.22 9.15
C LEU A 278 -9.67 5.26 8.02
N ASN A 279 -10.55 5.10 7.04
CA ASN A 279 -10.69 6.04 5.93
C ASN A 279 -11.12 7.44 6.40
N ALA A 280 -12.08 7.52 7.33
CA ALA A 280 -12.51 8.78 7.92
C ALA A 280 -11.34 9.49 8.60
N ARG A 281 -10.50 8.76 9.35
CA ARG A 281 -9.29 9.36 9.94
C ARG A 281 -8.29 9.78 8.87
N ARG A 282 -8.05 8.92 7.88
CA ARG A 282 -7.11 9.17 6.80
C ARG A 282 -7.45 10.43 6.01
N ALA A 283 -8.74 10.66 5.73
CA ALA A 283 -9.22 11.85 5.04
C ALA A 283 -8.96 13.16 5.81
N THR A 284 -8.86 13.10 7.15
CA THR A 284 -8.51 14.25 8.00
C THR A 284 -7.01 14.42 8.22
N ARG A 285 -6.18 13.49 7.71
CA ARG A 285 -4.75 13.48 7.97
C ARG A 285 -4.08 14.57 7.15
N ASN A 286 -3.52 15.55 7.84
CA ASN A 286 -2.68 16.57 7.25
C ASN A 286 -1.25 16.43 7.78
N LEU A 287 -0.34 15.96 6.92
CA LEU A 287 1.10 15.84 7.23
C LEU A 287 1.90 17.03 6.70
N ASP A 288 1.40 17.70 5.65
CA ASP A 288 2.00 18.87 5.03
C ASP A 288 0.89 19.81 4.55
N PRO A 289 0.47 20.78 5.38
CA PRO A 289 -0.64 21.68 5.05
C PRO A 289 -0.41 22.52 3.80
N ASN A 290 0.85 22.74 3.43
CA ASN A 290 1.21 23.56 2.29
C ASN A 290 1.43 22.74 1.00
N GLY A 291 1.55 21.40 1.11
CA GLY A 291 1.81 20.51 -0.03
C GLY A 291 3.10 20.85 -0.77
N THR A 292 4.16 21.15 -0.02
CA THR A 292 5.45 21.63 -0.56
C THR A 292 6.65 20.78 -0.11
N LEU A 293 6.47 19.92 0.89
CA LEU A 293 7.54 19.12 1.46
C LEU A 293 7.77 17.87 0.63
N THR A 294 9.03 17.66 0.26
CA THR A 294 9.48 16.35 -0.21
C THR A 294 9.40 15.33 0.92
N LEU A 295 9.41 14.04 0.58
CA LEU A 295 9.44 12.96 1.57
C LEU A 295 10.65 13.12 2.52
N ALA A 296 11.81 13.50 1.99
CA ALA A 296 13.01 13.70 2.79
C ALA A 296 12.83 14.85 3.81
N GLU A 297 12.27 15.98 3.39
CA GLU A 297 12.02 17.13 4.28
C GLU A 297 10.94 16.81 5.31
N LEU A 298 9.86 16.13 4.91
CA LEU A 298 8.82 15.65 5.82
C LEU A 298 9.42 14.76 6.91
N LEU A 299 10.24 13.78 6.53
CA LEU A 299 10.87 12.86 7.47
C LEU A 299 11.94 13.51 8.35
N GLN A 300 12.61 14.57 7.88
CA GLN A 300 13.58 15.33 8.69
C GLN A 300 12.90 16.22 9.72
N SER A 301 11.73 16.79 9.39
CA SER A 301 10.96 17.65 10.28
C SER A 301 10.14 16.88 11.33
N ALA A 302 9.82 15.61 11.06
CA ALA A 302 9.03 14.78 11.94
C ALA A 302 9.84 14.31 13.17
N GLN A 303 9.34 14.61 14.37
CA GLN A 303 9.83 13.98 15.60
C GLN A 303 9.29 12.55 15.67
N ARG A 304 10.19 11.56 15.58
CA ARG A 304 9.83 10.15 15.64
C ARG A 304 10.89 9.32 16.33
N GLU A 305 10.47 8.22 16.94
CA GLU A 305 11.34 7.28 17.63
C GLU A 305 10.88 5.84 17.44
N TRP A 306 11.84 4.94 17.20
CA TRP A 306 11.59 3.50 17.13
C TRP A 306 11.84 2.84 18.48
N HIS A 307 11.01 1.88 18.83
CA HIS A 307 11.06 1.12 20.07
C HIS A 307 10.86 -0.38 19.77
N GLY A 308 11.22 -1.22 20.73
CA GLY A 308 10.81 -2.63 20.77
C GLY A 308 9.78 -2.82 21.87
N THR A 309 9.81 -3.96 22.55
CA THR A 309 9.06 -4.15 23.81
C THR A 309 9.53 -3.20 24.92
N ARG A 310 10.77 -2.69 24.82
CA ARG A 310 11.32 -1.62 25.66
C ARG A 310 11.55 -0.34 24.88
N LEU A 311 11.42 0.80 25.55
CA LEU A 311 11.60 2.11 24.93
C LEU A 311 13.03 2.30 24.40
N HIS A 312 13.14 2.87 23.19
CA HIS A 312 14.39 3.19 22.49
C HIS A 312 15.29 1.97 22.21
N GLN A 313 14.72 0.76 22.31
CA GLN A 313 15.40 -0.50 22.06
C GLN A 313 14.65 -1.31 20.98
N PRO A 314 14.56 -0.80 19.74
CA PRO A 314 13.99 -1.56 18.63
C PRO A 314 14.85 -2.80 18.34
N ASP A 315 14.20 -3.93 18.09
CA ASP A 315 14.87 -5.16 17.67
C ASP A 315 14.91 -5.23 16.14
N TRP A 316 16.07 -4.89 15.57
CA TRP A 316 16.36 -4.95 14.14
C TRP A 316 16.98 -6.28 13.69
N SER A 317 17.01 -7.29 14.57
CA SER A 317 17.58 -8.59 14.23
C SER A 317 16.74 -9.32 13.17
N ASP A 318 17.38 -10.27 12.47
CA ASP A 318 16.73 -11.08 11.45
C ASP A 318 15.54 -11.88 11.99
N CYS A 319 15.53 -12.25 13.27
CA CYS A 319 14.47 -13.05 13.90
C CYS A 319 13.37 -12.19 14.55
N SER A 320 13.44 -10.86 14.45
CA SER A 320 12.46 -9.98 15.08
C SER A 320 11.12 -10.01 14.34
N HIS A 321 10.02 -10.04 15.11
CA HIS A 321 8.64 -10.01 14.60
C HIS A 321 7.80 -8.92 15.29
N SER A 322 8.45 -7.93 15.88
CA SER A 322 7.76 -6.85 16.58
C SER A 322 8.48 -5.52 16.44
N LEU A 323 7.71 -4.44 16.41
CA LEU A 323 8.24 -3.09 16.30
C LEU A 323 7.25 -2.09 16.91
N ALA A 324 7.76 -1.02 17.49
CA ALA A 324 6.93 0.11 17.90
C ALA A 324 7.49 1.44 17.41
N LEU A 325 6.60 2.41 17.15
CA LEU A 325 6.94 3.73 16.62
C LEU A 325 6.16 4.80 17.36
N SER A 326 6.85 5.77 17.94
CA SER A 326 6.25 7.02 18.39
C SER A 326 6.49 8.10 17.35
N ALA A 327 5.47 8.90 17.02
CA ALA A 327 5.63 10.03 16.10
C ALA A 327 4.72 11.20 16.47
N GLU A 328 5.24 12.41 16.37
CA GLU A 328 4.46 13.63 16.52
C GLU A 328 3.78 14.02 15.21
N LEU A 329 2.48 14.28 15.29
CA LEU A 329 1.67 14.88 14.24
C LEU A 329 1.46 16.35 14.61
N THR A 330 2.51 17.16 14.48
CA THR A 330 2.58 18.55 14.99
C THR A 330 1.40 19.41 14.54
N TYR A 331 1.01 19.36 13.26
CA TYR A 331 -0.12 20.13 12.72
C TYR A 331 -1.49 19.70 13.26
N GLN A 332 -1.56 18.53 13.87
CA GLN A 332 -2.79 18.00 14.46
C GLN A 332 -2.77 18.09 15.98
N GLY A 333 -1.65 18.50 16.58
CA GLY A 333 -1.49 18.55 18.04
C GLY A 333 -1.59 17.17 18.69
N LEU A 334 -1.16 16.10 18.01
CA LEU A 334 -1.25 14.73 18.52
C LEU A 334 0.11 14.02 18.47
N ILE A 335 0.37 13.16 19.43
CA ILE A 335 1.43 12.15 19.35
C ILE A 335 0.75 10.79 19.18
N ILE A 336 1.27 9.98 18.26
CA ILE A 336 0.81 8.61 18.03
C ILE A 336 1.88 7.62 18.48
N HIS A 337 1.43 6.45 18.95
CA HIS A 337 2.29 5.32 19.27
C HIS A 337 1.72 4.06 18.64
N TRP A 338 2.45 3.48 17.70
CA TRP A 338 2.11 2.25 17.02
C TRP A 338 2.84 1.09 17.69
N ILE A 339 2.12 0.01 17.95
CA ILE A 339 2.68 -1.25 18.40
C ILE A 339 2.30 -2.30 17.36
N LEU A 340 3.30 -2.92 16.76
CA LEU A 340 3.18 -3.93 15.73
C LEU A 340 3.69 -5.25 16.30
N ASN A 341 2.80 -6.21 16.51
CA ASN A 341 3.15 -7.53 17.02
C ASN A 341 2.79 -8.61 15.99
N ALA A 342 3.73 -8.93 15.09
CA ALA A 342 3.60 -10.09 14.21
C ALA A 342 4.09 -11.39 14.88
N TYR A 343 4.52 -11.37 16.15
CA TYR A 343 4.85 -12.56 16.90
C TYR A 343 3.60 -13.37 17.27
N TRP A 344 3.74 -14.68 17.45
CA TRP A 344 2.64 -15.60 17.72
C TRP A 344 2.19 -15.64 19.19
N GLU A 345 2.85 -14.90 20.08
CA GLU A 345 2.45 -14.73 21.49
C GLU A 345 2.19 -13.25 21.81
N PRO A 346 1.40 -12.97 22.87
CA PRO A 346 1.26 -11.61 23.38
C PRO A 346 2.59 -11.08 23.94
N LEU A 347 2.86 -9.80 23.69
CA LEU A 347 4.05 -9.10 24.16
C LEU A 347 3.65 -7.85 24.96
N ASP A 348 4.38 -7.56 26.03
CA ASP A 348 4.22 -6.34 26.82
C ASP A 348 5.18 -5.25 26.29
N PHE A 349 4.61 -4.12 25.90
CA PHE A 349 5.35 -2.95 25.40
C PHE A 349 5.33 -1.84 26.43
N GLU A 350 6.49 -1.25 26.70
CA GLU A 350 6.60 0.00 27.45
C GLU A 350 6.05 1.17 26.62
N LEU A 351 5.29 2.05 27.27
CA LEU A 351 4.74 3.26 26.65
C LEU A 351 5.58 4.49 27.04
N PRO A 352 5.87 5.40 26.09
CA PRO A 352 6.59 6.62 26.41
C PRO A 352 5.84 7.45 27.45
N ARG A 353 6.58 8.05 28.38
CA ARG A 353 6.01 9.01 29.32
C ARG A 353 5.88 10.36 28.64
N LEU A 354 4.65 10.86 28.57
CA LEU A 354 4.37 12.17 28.02
C LEU A 354 4.64 13.25 29.08
N ASP A 355 5.30 14.33 28.68
CA ASP A 355 5.59 15.46 29.55
C ASP A 355 4.28 16.06 30.10
N GLY A 356 4.14 16.17 31.42
CA GLY A 356 2.90 16.64 32.07
C GLY A 356 2.30 15.72 33.14
N GLY A 357 3.03 14.71 33.62
CA GLY A 357 2.77 14.11 34.93
C GLY A 357 1.39 13.44 35.11
N GLY A 358 0.94 12.63 34.14
CA GLY A 358 -0.26 11.81 34.28
C GLY A 358 -1.59 12.49 33.89
N GLU A 359 -1.58 13.79 33.57
CA GLU A 359 -2.78 14.50 33.10
C GLU A 359 -3.19 14.16 31.66
N ARG A 360 -2.30 13.50 30.90
CA ARG A 360 -2.52 13.13 29.50
C ARG A 360 -2.24 11.64 29.28
N PRO A 361 -3.21 10.76 29.56
CA PRO A 361 -3.03 9.34 29.32
C PRO A 361 -3.01 9.06 27.83
N TRP A 362 -2.22 8.07 27.42
CA TRP A 362 -2.40 7.44 26.11
C TRP A 362 -3.83 6.97 25.97
N ARG A 363 -4.42 7.10 24.79
CA ARG A 363 -5.76 6.63 24.49
C ARG A 363 -5.70 5.55 23.43
N ARG A 364 -6.41 4.45 23.65
CA ARG A 364 -6.44 3.31 22.72
C ARG A 364 -7.42 3.59 21.60
N TRP A 365 -6.89 3.83 20.40
CA TRP A 365 -7.70 4.06 19.22
C TRP A 365 -7.95 2.77 18.44
N ILE A 366 -6.92 1.96 18.23
CA ILE A 366 -7.01 0.68 17.53
C ILE A 366 -6.39 -0.42 18.39
N ASP A 367 -7.06 -1.55 18.51
CA ASP A 367 -6.50 -2.81 19.00
C ASP A 367 -7.21 -3.98 18.33
N THR A 368 -6.55 -4.55 17.32
CA THR A 368 -7.10 -5.64 16.51
C THR A 368 -7.31 -6.97 17.25
N THR A 369 -6.93 -7.05 18.54
CA THR A 369 -7.22 -8.24 19.36
C THR A 369 -8.58 -8.19 20.03
N LEU A 370 -9.22 -7.01 20.07
CA LEU A 370 -10.55 -6.83 20.63
C LEU A 370 -11.62 -7.14 19.58
N ASP A 371 -12.82 -7.44 20.06
CA ASP A 371 -13.98 -7.61 19.18
C ASP A 371 -14.56 -6.24 18.79
N SER A 372 -15.19 -6.17 17.62
CA SER A 372 -15.95 -4.97 17.21
C SER A 372 -17.10 -4.72 18.18
N PRO A 373 -17.32 -3.46 18.63
CA PRO A 373 -16.76 -2.22 18.08
C PRO A 373 -15.47 -1.72 18.77
N GLU A 374 -14.90 -2.46 19.72
CA GLU A 374 -13.75 -2.01 20.52
C GLU A 374 -12.41 -2.12 19.79
N ASP A 375 -12.36 -2.86 18.68
CA ASP A 375 -11.18 -3.02 17.82
C ASP A 375 -10.73 -1.71 17.15
N ILE A 376 -11.67 -0.82 16.86
CA ILE A 376 -11.42 0.59 16.51
C ILE A 376 -12.59 1.45 16.94
N VAL A 377 -12.29 2.51 17.68
CA VAL A 377 -13.30 3.46 18.18
C VAL A 377 -13.21 4.78 17.43
N ASP A 378 -14.24 5.63 17.54
CA ASP A 378 -14.04 7.05 17.20
C ASP A 378 -12.88 7.55 18.06
N TRP A 379 -11.84 8.07 17.42
CA TRP A 379 -10.62 8.46 18.12
C TRP A 379 -10.94 9.43 19.27
N ARG A 380 -11.90 10.36 19.13
CA ARG A 380 -12.27 11.30 20.21
C ARG A 380 -12.89 10.63 21.43
N ALA A 381 -13.53 9.47 21.23
CA ALA A 381 -14.15 8.65 22.29
C ALA A 381 -13.19 7.59 22.85
N ALA A 382 -11.93 7.54 22.38
CA ALA A 382 -10.97 6.53 22.80
C ALA A 382 -10.71 6.54 24.30
N ALA A 383 -10.80 5.36 24.90
CA ALA A 383 -10.57 5.15 26.33
C ALA A 383 -9.10 5.40 26.69
N GLY A 384 -8.87 6.04 27.84
CA GLY A 384 -7.54 6.23 28.39
C GLY A 384 -6.93 4.91 28.86
N VAL A 385 -5.63 4.75 28.64
CA VAL A 385 -4.79 3.64 29.10
C VAL A 385 -4.14 4.10 30.41
N PRO A 386 -4.52 3.53 31.58
CA PRO A 386 -4.03 3.98 32.88
C PRO A 386 -2.63 3.44 33.24
N SER A 387 -1.96 2.76 32.31
CA SER A 387 -0.67 2.11 32.50
C SER A 387 0.40 2.72 31.60
N PHE A 388 1.66 2.58 32.00
CA PHE A 388 2.84 2.85 31.16
C PHE A 388 3.32 1.60 30.40
N THR A 389 2.50 0.56 30.37
CA THR A 389 2.71 -0.64 29.59
C THR A 389 1.42 -1.02 28.88
N TYR A 390 1.54 -1.58 27.68
CA TYR A 390 0.41 -2.12 26.91
C TYR A 390 0.72 -3.56 26.48
N ARG A 391 -0.20 -4.48 26.79
CA ARG A 391 -0.10 -5.88 26.37
C ARG A 391 -0.75 -6.06 25.00
N ALA A 392 0.05 -6.06 23.94
CA ALA A 392 -0.46 -6.33 22.59
C ALA A 392 -0.63 -7.84 22.41
N GLY A 393 -1.80 -8.26 21.94
CA GLY A 393 -2.05 -9.69 21.67
C GLY A 393 -1.23 -10.23 20.50
N PRO A 394 -1.21 -11.55 20.29
CA PRO A 394 -0.46 -12.16 19.21
C PRO A 394 -1.02 -11.73 17.85
N ARG A 395 -0.14 -11.59 16.85
CA ARG A 395 -0.51 -11.27 15.47
C ARG A 395 -1.43 -10.05 15.38
N SER A 396 -1.05 -8.94 16.01
CA SER A 396 -1.91 -7.77 16.17
C SER A 396 -1.19 -6.46 15.90
N VAL A 397 -2.00 -5.44 15.61
CA VAL A 397 -1.60 -4.04 15.67
C VAL A 397 -2.45 -3.30 16.70
N VAL A 398 -1.77 -2.40 17.42
CA VAL A 398 -2.37 -1.44 18.34
C VAL A 398 -1.91 -0.04 17.95
N MET A 399 -2.83 0.90 17.93
CA MET A 399 -2.53 2.32 17.78
C MET A 399 -3.07 3.10 18.96
N LEU A 400 -2.16 3.78 19.65
CA LEU A 400 -2.46 4.70 20.72
C LEU A 400 -2.20 6.13 20.25
N TYR A 401 -2.88 7.09 20.87
CA TYR A 401 -2.57 8.50 20.67
C TYR A 401 -2.73 9.30 21.96
N ALA A 402 -2.14 10.48 22.02
CA ALA A 402 -2.37 11.45 23.07
C ALA A 402 -2.25 12.88 22.53
N ASP A 403 -2.77 13.84 23.26
CA ASP A 403 -2.71 15.26 22.88
C ASP A 403 -1.31 15.82 23.16
N LEU A 404 -0.65 16.35 22.12
CA LEU A 404 0.54 17.19 22.29
C LEU A 404 0.12 18.48 23.00
N LYS A 405 1.06 19.10 23.71
CA LYS A 405 0.77 20.39 24.35
C LYS A 405 0.46 21.36 23.22
N GLU A 406 -0.55 22.23 23.36
CA GLU A 406 -0.60 23.41 22.50
C GLU A 406 0.79 24.06 22.56
N PRO A 407 1.48 24.29 21.42
CA PRO A 407 2.64 25.15 21.45
C PRO A 407 2.16 26.46 22.07
N GLY A 408 2.74 26.83 23.21
CA GLY A 408 2.33 28.02 23.93
C GLY A 408 2.19 29.17 22.94
N VAL A 409 1.01 29.79 22.93
CA VAL A 409 0.73 31.05 22.26
C VAL A 409 2.00 31.89 22.36
N LEU A 410 2.70 32.09 21.23
CA LEU A 410 3.74 33.09 21.14
C LEU A 410 3.07 34.38 21.59
N GLY A 411 3.49 34.86 22.77
CA GLY A 411 2.80 35.93 23.48
C GLY A 411 2.58 37.14 22.58
N GLU A 412 1.37 37.68 22.66
CA GLU A 412 1.16 39.10 22.42
C GLU A 412 2.09 39.91 23.33
N GLY A 413 2.83 40.87 22.75
CA GLY A 413 3.70 41.85 23.43
C GLY A 413 5.17 41.66 23.06
N VAL A 414 5.84 42.58 22.34
CA VAL A 414 5.78 44.06 22.33
C VAL A 414 6.01 44.60 20.92
#